data_AF-A0A2D9KXD7-F1
#
_entry.id   AF-A0A2D9KXD7-F1
#
_cell.length_a   1.000
_cell.length_b   1.000
_cell.length_c   1.000
_cell.angle_alpha   90.00
_cell.angle_beta   90.00
_cell.angle_gamma   90.00
#
_symmetry.space_group_name_H-M   'P 1'
#
loop_
_entity.id
_entity.type
_entity.pdbx_description
1 polymer ?
#
loop_
_entity_poly.entity_id
_entity_poly.type
_entity_poly.pdbx_seq_one_letter_code
_entity_poly.pdbx_strand_id
1 'polypeptide(L)'
;MTLTAERRKPSIYDNLGGAEGIRKLVNTFCDVLETTEVGRPIHLLHLRGHGMAHARMEQFNFFSGMFGGPKLYAEKWGHSNVRQIHEHVEITEAHKDAWLASMQLAIEKLNYDPEMKQLLMENFERMAGLLVKH
;
A
#
# COMPACT_ATOMS: atom_id res chain seq x y z
N MET A 1 39.72 -16.88 -0.07
CA MET A 1 38.87 -16.49 1.08
C MET A 1 37.45 -16.37 0.56
N THR A 2 36.60 -17.36 0.83
CA THR A 2 35.21 -17.34 0.38
C THR A 2 34.42 -16.47 1.34
N LEU A 3 34.04 -15.27 0.89
CA LEU A 3 33.03 -14.46 1.58
C LEU A 3 31.73 -15.24 1.48
N THR A 4 31.34 -15.93 2.56
CA THR A 4 29.98 -16.44 2.70
C THR A 4 29.05 -15.23 2.72
N ALA A 5 28.37 -14.97 1.61
CA ALA A 5 27.24 -14.06 1.59
C ALA A 5 26.23 -14.57 2.63
N GLU A 6 26.04 -13.84 3.73
CA GLU A 6 24.94 -14.11 4.63
C GLU A 6 23.64 -14.09 3.81
N ARG A 7 22.88 -15.18 3.84
CA ARG A 7 21.56 -15.20 3.18
C ARG A 7 20.66 -14.25 3.96
N ARG A 8 20.50 -13.03 3.44
CA ARG A 8 19.50 -12.07 3.94
C ARG A 8 18.14 -12.76 3.95
N LYS A 9 17.41 -12.69 5.07
CA LYS A 9 16.02 -13.15 5.14
C LYS A 9 15.20 -12.42 4.07
N PRO A 10 14.34 -13.13 3.30
CA PRO A 10 13.48 -12.50 2.31
C PRO A 10 12.65 -11.38 2.93
N SER A 11 12.55 -10.25 2.23
CA SER A 11 11.65 -9.16 2.60
C SER A 11 10.19 -9.50 2.27
N ILE A 12 9.24 -8.68 2.75
CA ILE A 12 7.83 -8.83 2.34
C ILE A 12 7.71 -8.67 0.81
N TYR A 13 8.47 -7.74 0.23
CA TYR A 13 8.53 -7.56 -1.22
C TYR A 13 8.97 -8.85 -1.94
N ASP A 14 10.02 -9.53 -1.45
CA ASP A 14 10.48 -10.79 -2.03
C ASP A 14 9.42 -11.90 -1.89
N ASN A 15 8.78 -11.99 -0.73
CA ASN A 15 7.75 -13.00 -0.45
C ASN A 15 6.46 -12.78 -1.28
N LEU A 16 6.17 -11.55 -1.70
CA LEU A 16 5.07 -11.25 -2.62
C LEU A 16 5.41 -11.58 -4.08
N GLY A 17 6.65 -11.97 -4.39
CA GLY A 17 7.11 -12.19 -5.77
C GLY A 17 7.66 -10.91 -6.43
N GLY A 18 8.15 -9.97 -5.63
CA GLY A 18 8.77 -8.74 -6.08
C GLY A 18 7.77 -7.76 -6.71
N ALA A 19 8.22 -7.05 -7.76
CA ALA A 19 7.46 -5.97 -8.38
C ALA A 19 6.08 -6.44 -8.87
N GLU A 20 6.00 -7.63 -9.45
CA GLU A 20 4.74 -8.17 -9.96
C GLU A 20 3.75 -8.48 -8.83
N GLY A 21 4.23 -8.90 -7.67
CA GLY A 21 3.41 -9.04 -6.45
C GLY A 21 2.81 -7.71 -6.00
N ILE A 22 3.63 -6.67 -5.91
CA ILE A 22 3.17 -5.32 -5.55
C ILE A 22 2.17 -4.79 -6.58
N ARG A 23 2.44 -4.96 -7.88
CA ARG A 23 1.49 -4.54 -8.93
C ARG A 23 0.15 -5.23 -8.79
N LYS A 24 0.13 -6.55 -8.57
CA LYS A 24 -1.11 -7.30 -8.36
C LYS A 24 -1.88 -6.76 -7.16
N LEU A 25 -1.24 -6.61 -6.01
CA LEU A 25 -1.86 -6.07 -4.80
C LEU A 25 -2.45 -4.68 -5.02
N VAL A 26 -1.66 -3.76 -5.55
CA VAL A 26 -2.10 -2.38 -5.81
C VAL A 26 -3.22 -2.34 -6.84
N ASN A 27 -3.12 -3.14 -7.91
CA ASN A 27 -4.17 -3.16 -8.92
C ASN A 27 -5.49 -3.67 -8.35
N THR A 28 -5.47 -4.79 -7.64
CA THR A 28 -6.68 -5.33 -7.00
C THR A 28 -7.26 -4.36 -5.98
N PHE A 29 -6.42 -3.65 -5.22
CA PHE A 29 -6.87 -2.62 -4.30
C PHE A 29 -7.54 -1.45 -5.01
N CYS A 30 -6.90 -0.87 -6.03
CA CYS A 30 -7.51 0.22 -6.80
C CYS A 30 -8.80 -0.22 -7.49
N ASP A 31 -8.87 -1.44 -8.01
CA ASP A 31 -10.11 -1.97 -8.61
C ASP A 31 -11.23 -2.07 -7.56
N VAL A 32 -10.92 -2.49 -6.32
CA VAL A 32 -11.88 -2.46 -5.20
C VAL A 32 -12.34 -1.03 -4.89
N LEU A 33 -11.42 -0.05 -4.88
CA LEU A 33 -11.78 1.36 -4.68
C LEU A 33 -12.76 1.87 -5.75
N GLU A 34 -12.52 1.50 -7.01
CA GLU A 34 -13.29 1.98 -8.15
C GLU A 34 -14.66 1.29 -8.29
N THR A 35 -14.81 0.06 -7.78
CA THR A 35 -15.97 -0.80 -8.10
C THR A 35 -16.87 -1.18 -6.93
N THR A 36 -16.51 -0.82 -5.70
CA THR A 36 -17.26 -1.22 -4.50
C THR A 36 -17.75 -0.04 -3.67
N GLU A 37 -18.87 -0.20 -2.98
CA GLU A 37 -19.41 0.85 -2.09
C GLU A 37 -18.48 1.14 -0.90
N VAL A 38 -17.77 0.13 -0.38
CA VAL A 38 -16.79 0.33 0.71
C VAL A 38 -15.59 1.18 0.26
N GLY A 39 -15.20 1.07 -1.01
CA GLY A 39 -14.11 1.85 -1.60
C GLY A 39 -14.48 3.28 -1.95
N ARG A 40 -15.79 3.57 -2.08
CA ARG A 40 -16.31 4.85 -2.55
C ARG A 40 -15.76 6.08 -1.81
N PRO A 41 -15.65 6.11 -0.47
CA PRO A 41 -15.12 7.28 0.23
C PRO A 41 -13.69 7.63 -0.20
N ILE A 42 -12.83 6.62 -0.37
CA ILE A 42 -11.44 6.79 -0.78
C ILE A 42 -11.33 7.14 -2.26
N HIS A 43 -12.14 6.50 -3.10
CA HIS A 43 -12.20 6.82 -4.53
C HIS A 43 -12.56 8.29 -4.76
N LEU A 44 -13.54 8.83 -4.03
CA LEU A 44 -13.92 10.25 -4.11
C LEU A 44 -12.78 11.19 -3.73
N LEU A 45 -11.95 10.85 -2.74
CA LEU A 45 -10.77 11.66 -2.39
C LEU A 45 -9.77 11.72 -3.55
N HIS A 46 -9.50 10.59 -4.22
CA HIS A 46 -8.60 10.55 -5.36
C HIS A 46 -9.14 11.29 -6.59
N LEU A 47 -10.45 11.25 -6.83
CA LEU A 47 -11.10 11.99 -7.93
C LEU A 47 -11.05 13.51 -7.75
N ARG A 48 -10.91 14.01 -6.52
CA ARG A 48 -10.70 15.44 -6.23
C ARG A 48 -9.25 15.89 -6.43
N GLY A 49 -8.32 14.95 -6.61
CA GLY A 49 -6.90 15.20 -6.82
C GLY A 49 -6.43 14.81 -8.22
N HIS A 50 -5.30 14.11 -8.30
CA HIS A 50 -4.69 13.67 -9.56
C HIS A 50 -5.34 12.42 -10.19
N GLY A 51 -6.41 11.89 -9.60
CA GLY A 51 -7.14 10.73 -10.10
C GLY A 51 -6.50 9.38 -9.79
N MET A 52 -7.26 8.30 -10.08
CA MET A 52 -6.88 6.92 -9.75
C MET A 52 -5.65 6.41 -10.50
N ALA A 53 -5.43 6.83 -11.74
CA ALA A 53 -4.25 6.42 -12.52
C ALA A 53 -2.94 6.88 -11.85
N HIS A 54 -2.92 8.12 -11.36
CA HIS A 54 -1.79 8.64 -10.59
C HIS A 54 -1.63 7.91 -9.26
N ALA A 55 -2.73 7.75 -8.51
CA ALA A 55 -2.74 7.05 -7.22
C ALA A 55 -2.18 5.61 -7.33
N ARG A 56 -2.62 4.86 -8.35
CA ARG A 56 -2.19 3.48 -8.62
C ARG A 56 -0.68 3.38 -8.85
N MET A 57 -0.11 4.27 -9.67
CA MET A 57 1.33 4.31 -9.93
C MET A 57 2.13 4.65 -8.67
N GLU A 58 1.71 5.69 -7.95
CA GLU A 58 2.44 6.16 -6.78
C GLU A 58 2.31 5.20 -5.60
N GLN A 59 1.18 4.50 -5.46
CA GLN A 59 1.02 3.47 -4.44
C GLN A 59 1.91 2.25 -4.73
N PHE A 60 2.09 1.85 -5.99
CA PHE A 60 3.09 0.85 -6.37
C PHE A 60 4.51 1.30 -5.95
N ASN A 61 4.90 2.53 -6.30
CA ASN A 61 6.21 3.07 -5.96
C ASN A 61 6.44 3.08 -4.44
N PHE A 62 5.41 3.47 -3.68
CA PHE A 62 5.47 3.55 -2.23
C PHE A 62 5.57 2.17 -1.59
N PHE A 63 4.72 1.22 -1.97
CA PHE A 63 4.73 -0.15 -1.44
C PHE A 63 6.00 -0.92 -1.81
N SER A 64 6.59 -0.66 -2.99
CA SER A 64 7.88 -1.26 -3.35
C SER A 64 8.94 -0.97 -2.29
N GLY A 65 9.10 0.29 -1.88
CA GLY A 65 10.06 0.68 -0.84
C GLY A 65 9.63 0.25 0.56
N MET A 66 8.34 0.43 0.91
CA MET A 66 7.79 0.08 2.22
C MET A 66 8.02 -1.38 2.58
N PHE A 67 7.89 -2.29 1.61
CA PHE A 67 8.04 -3.74 1.83
C PHE A 67 9.45 -4.28 1.60
N GLY A 68 10.44 -3.39 1.41
CA GLY A 68 11.86 -3.75 1.37
C GLY A 68 12.46 -3.97 -0.02
N GLY A 69 11.71 -3.63 -1.08
CA GLY A 69 12.20 -3.55 -2.45
C GLY A 69 12.84 -2.19 -2.79
N PRO A 70 12.97 -1.84 -4.09
CA PRO A 70 13.51 -0.56 -4.53
C PRO A 70 12.73 0.65 -3.96
N LYS A 71 13.44 1.74 -3.62
CA LYS A 71 12.86 2.92 -2.97
C LYS A 71 12.26 3.91 -3.97
N LEU A 72 11.50 3.39 -4.93
CA LEU A 72 11.02 4.12 -6.12
C LEU A 72 10.34 5.45 -5.78
N TYR A 73 9.49 5.46 -4.75
CA TYR A 73 8.80 6.69 -4.34
C TYR A 73 9.78 7.73 -3.80
N ALA A 74 10.70 7.35 -2.92
CA ALA A 74 11.67 8.27 -2.35
C ALA A 74 12.70 8.74 -3.39
N GLU A 75 13.08 7.89 -4.34
CA GLU A 75 13.96 8.27 -5.46
C GLU A 75 13.30 9.33 -6.35
N LYS A 76 11.98 9.23 -6.55
CA LYS A 76 11.20 10.18 -7.37
C LYS A 76 10.86 11.47 -6.62
N TRP A 77 10.47 11.38 -5.35
CA TRP A 77 9.89 12.49 -4.57
C TRP A 77 10.80 13.03 -3.46
N GLY A 78 11.97 12.43 -3.25
CA GLY A 78 12.95 12.84 -2.23
C GLY A 78 12.66 12.32 -0.81
N HIS A 79 11.44 11.87 -0.51
CA HIS A 79 11.08 11.27 0.77
C HIS A 79 9.94 10.25 0.63
N SER A 80 9.74 9.41 1.65
CA SER A 80 8.60 8.48 1.77
C SER A 80 7.86 8.64 3.11
N ASN A 81 7.92 9.84 3.71
CA ASN A 81 7.17 10.13 4.93
C ASN A 81 5.66 10.17 4.63
N VAL A 82 4.95 9.12 5.06
CA VAL A 82 3.52 8.94 4.78
C VAL A 82 2.64 10.07 5.33
N ARG A 83 3.02 10.69 6.45
CA ARG A 83 2.28 11.83 7.01
C ARG A 83 2.39 13.05 6.11
N GLN A 84 3.61 13.40 5.71
CA GLN A 84 3.87 14.53 4.80
C GLN A 84 3.15 14.37 3.47
N ILE A 85 3.14 13.15 2.91
CA ILE A 85 2.42 12.85 1.67
C ILE A 85 0.91 13.17 1.80
N HIS A 86 0.31 12.98 2.98
CA HIS A 86 -1.13 13.16 3.22
C HIS A 86 -1.47 14.45 3.98
N GLU A 87 -0.52 15.36 4.22
CA GLU A 87 -0.74 16.60 4.96
C GLU A 87 -1.85 17.46 4.36
N HIS A 88 -2.01 17.42 3.03
CA HIS A 88 -2.99 18.20 2.28
C HIS A 88 -4.39 17.58 2.21
N VAL A 89 -4.61 16.38 2.77
CA VAL A 89 -5.91 15.69 2.75
C VAL A 89 -6.45 15.55 4.16
N GLU A 90 -7.74 15.82 4.37
CA GLU A 90 -8.42 15.53 5.63
C GLU A 90 -8.80 14.05 5.69
N ILE A 91 -8.07 13.29 6.50
CA ILE A 91 -8.31 11.86 6.70
C ILE A 91 -8.96 11.68 8.07
N THR A 92 -10.18 11.16 8.06
CA THR A 92 -10.98 10.89 9.25
C THR A 92 -10.89 9.41 9.59
N GLU A 93 -11.37 9.03 10.78
CA GLU A 93 -11.53 7.61 11.16
C GLU A 93 -12.33 6.82 10.12
N ALA A 94 -13.44 7.39 9.61
CA ALA A 94 -14.25 6.74 8.58
C ALA A 94 -13.48 6.53 7.26
N HIS A 95 -12.59 7.45 6.88
CA HIS A 95 -11.72 7.25 5.72
C HIS A 95 -10.71 6.11 5.98
N LYS A 96 -10.06 6.10 7.15
CA LYS A 96 -9.13 5.04 7.53
C LYS A 96 -9.81 3.67 7.48
N ASP A 97 -10.99 3.54 8.06
CA ASP A 97 -11.75 2.29 8.11
C ASP A 97 -12.18 1.83 6.71
N ALA A 98 -12.65 2.75 5.87
CA ALA A 98 -12.99 2.44 4.47
C ALA A 98 -11.77 1.97 3.65
N TRP A 99 -10.61 2.60 3.86
CA TRP A 99 -9.35 2.22 3.21
C TRP A 99 -8.90 0.82 3.65
N LEU A 100 -8.91 0.54 4.95
CA LEU A 100 -8.52 -0.77 5.51
C LEU A 100 -9.47 -1.88 5.08
N ALA A 101 -10.79 -1.63 5.10
CA ALA A 101 -11.78 -2.59 4.63
C ALA A 101 -11.60 -2.90 3.13
N SER A 102 -11.29 -1.88 2.32
CA SER A 102 -11.01 -2.06 0.89
C SER A 102 -9.72 -2.87 0.66
N MET A 103 -8.69 -2.65 1.47
CA MET A 103 -7.44 -3.41 1.41
C MET A 103 -7.65 -4.87 1.83
N GLN A 104 -8.42 -5.12 2.89
CA GLN A 104 -8.80 -6.48 3.29
C GLN A 104 -9.50 -7.21 2.15
N LEU A 105 -10.51 -6.59 1.52
CA LEU A 105 -11.20 -7.19 0.37
C LEU A 105 -10.25 -7.50 -0.80
N ALA A 106 -9.28 -6.62 -1.05
CA ALA A 106 -8.29 -6.84 -2.10
C ALA A 106 -7.38 -8.03 -1.77
N ILE A 107 -6.91 -8.12 -0.52
CA ILE A 107 -6.09 -9.24 -0.04
C ILE A 107 -6.88 -10.55 -0.06
N GLU A 108 -8.17 -10.55 0.28
CA GLU A 108 -8.99 -11.77 0.20
C GLU A 108 -9.18 -12.29 -1.23
N LYS A 109 -9.17 -11.40 -2.23
CA LYS A 109 -9.19 -11.78 -3.65
C LYS A 109 -7.85 -12.38 -4.12
N LEU A 110 -6.78 -12.17 -3.35
CA LEU A 110 -5.45 -12.68 -3.65
C LEU A 110 -5.24 -14.00 -2.89
N ASN A 111 -4.74 -15.01 -3.58
CA ASN A 111 -4.52 -16.35 -3.01
C ASN A 111 -3.22 -16.41 -2.18
N TYR A 112 -3.06 -15.50 -1.23
CA TYR A 112 -1.97 -15.51 -0.27
C TYR A 112 -2.28 -16.46 0.89
N ASP A 113 -1.25 -17.04 1.48
CA ASP A 113 -1.40 -17.82 2.71
C ASP A 113 -1.90 -16.92 3.87
N PRO A 114 -2.56 -17.50 4.89
CA PRO A 114 -3.12 -16.72 6.00
C PRO A 114 -2.10 -15.86 6.75
N GLU A 115 -0.85 -16.34 6.91
CA GLU A 115 0.20 -15.59 7.61
C GLU A 115 0.60 -14.34 6.83
N MET A 116 0.73 -14.45 5.51
CA MET A 116 0.99 -13.30 4.63
C MET A 116 -0.18 -12.31 4.64
N LYS A 117 -1.43 -12.78 4.58
CA LYS A 117 -2.61 -11.90 4.65
C LYS A 117 -2.60 -11.08 5.95
N GLN A 118 -2.37 -11.73 7.08
CA GLN A 118 -2.27 -11.09 8.39
C GLN A 118 -1.12 -10.08 8.44
N LEU A 119 0.08 -10.48 7.99
CA LEU A 119 1.27 -9.62 7.99
C LEU A 119 1.06 -8.35 7.17
N LEU A 120 0.40 -8.45 6.01
CA LEU A 120 0.06 -7.28 5.19
C LEU A 120 -0.89 -6.35 5.94
N MET A 121 -1.98 -6.89 6.50
CA MET A 121 -2.98 -6.10 7.22
C MET A 121 -2.39 -5.39 8.44
N GLU A 122 -1.54 -6.06 9.23
CA GLU A 122 -0.86 -5.43 10.38
C GLU A 122 0.03 -4.24 9.96
N ASN A 123 0.73 -4.35 8.83
CA ASN A 123 1.54 -3.25 8.30
C ASN A 123 0.66 -2.09 7.80
N PHE A 124 -0.47 -2.41 7.18
CA PHE A 124 -1.42 -1.44 6.67
C PHE A 124 -2.19 -0.71 7.77
N GLU A 125 -2.65 -1.41 8.81
CA GLU A 125 -3.28 -0.83 9.99
C GLU A 125 -2.33 0.14 10.70
N ARG A 126 -1.08 -0.28 10.92
CA ARG A 126 -0.05 0.58 11.53
C ARG A 126 0.15 1.85 10.72
N MET A 127 0.27 1.73 9.40
CA MET A 127 0.46 2.89 8.51
C MET A 127 -0.76 3.81 8.51
N ALA A 128 -1.96 3.27 8.31
CA ALA A 128 -3.20 4.03 8.21
C ALA A 128 -3.52 4.76 9.52
N GLY A 129 -3.21 4.15 10.67
CA GLY A 129 -3.34 4.79 11.98
C GLY A 129 -2.46 6.03 12.19
N LEU A 130 -1.42 6.24 11.37
CA LEU A 130 -0.60 7.46 11.43
C LEU A 130 -1.24 8.67 10.76
N LEU A 131 -2.30 8.46 9.98
CA LEU A 131 -2.84 9.44 9.04
C LEU A 131 -4.13 10.12 9.52
N VAL A 132 -4.82 9.53 10.50
CA VAL A 132 -6.04 10.13 11.04
C VAL A 132 -5.71 11.48 11.68
N LYS A 133 -6.48 12.49 11.28
CA LYS A 133 -6.45 13.82 11.90
C LYS A 133 -7.61 13.93 12.89
N HIS A 134 -7.31 14.48 14.06
CA HIS A 134 -8.28 14.81 15.10
C HIS A 134 -8.59 16.31 15.07
#